data_AF-A0A2H6F9S5-F1
#
_entry.id   AF-A0A2H6F9S5-F1
#
_cell.length_a   1.000
_cell.length_b   1.000
_cell.length_c   1.000
_cell.angle_alpha   90.00
_cell.angle_beta   90.00
_cell.angle_gamma   90.00
#
_symmetry.space_group_name_H-M   'P 1'
#
loop_
_entity.id
_entity.type
_entity.pdbx_description
1 polymer ?
#
loop_
_entity_poly.entity_id
_entity_poly.type
_entity_poly.pdbx_seq_one_letter_code
_entity_poly.pdbx_strand_id
1 'polypeptide(L)'
;MRVGGVEPFEVDIRILAASNSDLKKEVETGKFRKDLLYRLNVTIIDIPPLRNRKDDIPILAYHFLNKYNQRFSRKIKGFHPDTMELLINYSWPGNVRELENVVEHAVIITQSQQDIAPEHLSMDIRKRQQSVPPAPSSFMRLDDMEQTLIQQALLISNGHKAQAAKALGISTATLWRKLKKLRIE
;
A
#
# COMPACT_ATOMS: atom_id res chain seq x y z
N MET A 1 -4.63 30.70 -36.21
CA MET A 1 -5.13 31.36 -37.44
C MET A 1 -6.39 32.11 -37.07
N ARG A 2 -6.48 33.40 -37.40
CA ARG A 2 -7.77 34.13 -37.35
C ARG A 2 -8.64 33.61 -38.50
N VAL A 3 -9.96 33.55 -38.33
CA VAL A 3 -10.85 33.12 -39.41
C VAL A 3 -10.68 34.09 -40.59
N GLY A 4 -10.26 33.57 -41.76
CA GLY A 4 -9.98 34.34 -42.98
C GLY A 4 -8.50 34.71 -43.24
N GLY A 5 -7.57 34.39 -42.33
CA GLY A 5 -6.14 34.66 -42.54
C GLY A 5 -5.42 33.56 -43.33
N VAL A 6 -4.72 33.94 -44.41
CA VAL A 6 -3.91 33.04 -45.25
C VAL A 6 -2.43 32.99 -44.87
N GLU A 7 -1.95 33.90 -44.01
CA GLU A 7 -0.55 33.95 -43.62
C GLU A 7 -0.25 33.17 -42.34
N PRO A 8 0.79 32.30 -42.35
CA PRO A 8 1.30 31.68 -41.14
C PRO A 8 1.93 32.72 -40.22
N PHE A 9 1.82 32.53 -38.91
CA PHE A 9 2.44 33.38 -37.91
C PHE A 9 3.39 32.55 -37.06
N GLU A 10 4.54 33.14 -36.75
CA GLU A 10 5.54 32.52 -35.90
C GLU A 10 5.06 32.49 -34.44
N VAL A 11 5.31 31.37 -33.75
CA VAL A 11 5.00 31.21 -32.34
C VAL A 11 6.21 30.66 -31.60
N ASP A 12 6.55 31.32 -30.50
CA ASP A 12 7.51 30.82 -29.53
C ASP A 12 6.75 30.19 -28.36
N ILE A 13 6.86 28.87 -28.20
CA ILE A 13 6.10 28.10 -27.22
C ILE A 13 6.98 27.12 -26.46
N ARG A 14 6.67 26.96 -25.17
CA ARG A 14 7.18 25.86 -24.35
C ARG A 14 6.11 24.79 -24.21
N ILE A 15 6.43 23.58 -24.66
CA ILE A 15 5.52 22.44 -24.58
C ILE A 15 5.78 21.66 -23.28
N LEU A 16 4.72 21.40 -22.52
CA LEU A 16 4.70 20.47 -21.39
C LEU A 16 3.62 19.43 -21.67
N ALA A 17 3.99 18.15 -21.61
CA ALA A 17 3.09 17.03 -21.87
C ALA A 17 3.20 16.00 -20.76
N ALA A 18 2.11 15.29 -20.48
CA ALA A 18 2.07 14.20 -19.52
C ALA A 18 1.23 13.05 -20.09
N SER A 19 1.65 11.81 -19.82
CA SER A 19 0.96 10.59 -20.26
C SER A 19 0.99 9.58 -19.12
N ASN A 20 -0.10 8.82 -18.96
CA ASN A 20 -0.16 7.65 -18.08
C ASN A 20 0.20 6.35 -18.82
N SER A 21 0.36 6.41 -20.14
CA SER A 21 0.76 5.28 -20.99
C SER A 21 2.25 5.32 -21.29
N ASP A 22 2.84 4.15 -21.43
CA ASP A 22 4.22 3.97 -21.89
C ASP A 22 4.31 4.30 -23.39
N LEU A 23 4.70 5.54 -23.69
CA LEU A 23 4.74 6.03 -25.07
C LEU A 23 5.71 5.24 -25.96
N LYS A 24 6.74 4.59 -25.39
CA LYS A 24 7.65 3.75 -26.18
C LYS A 24 6.91 2.51 -26.70
N LYS A 25 6.14 1.84 -25.83
CA LYS A 25 5.29 0.70 -26.22
C LYS A 25 4.18 1.11 -27.19
N GLU A 26 3.61 2.29 -27.03
CA GLU A 26 2.60 2.80 -27.97
C GLU A 26 3.17 3.08 -29.36
N VAL A 27 4.46 3.46 -29.47
CA VAL A 27 5.16 3.55 -30.76
C VAL A 27 5.36 2.17 -31.37
N GLU A 28 5.76 1.17 -30.59
CA GLU A 28 5.98 -0.21 -31.05
C GLU A 28 4.68 -0.84 -31.58
N THR A 29 3.55 -0.55 -30.95
CA THR A 29 2.22 -1.03 -31.37
C THR A 29 1.58 -0.18 -32.47
N GLY A 30 2.28 0.85 -32.99
CA GLY A 30 1.82 1.70 -34.08
C GLY A 30 0.73 2.73 -33.69
N LYS A 31 0.40 2.82 -32.40
CA LYS A 31 -0.61 3.75 -31.87
C LYS A 31 -0.06 5.15 -31.62
N PHE A 32 1.27 5.29 -31.54
CA PHE A 32 1.91 6.59 -31.35
C PHE A 32 2.98 6.87 -32.41
N ARG A 33 3.07 8.14 -32.80
CA ARG A 33 4.00 8.61 -33.82
C ARG A 33 5.43 8.70 -33.28
N LYS A 34 6.33 7.95 -33.91
CA LYS A 34 7.75 7.89 -33.54
C LYS A 34 8.43 9.26 -33.60
N ASP A 35 8.13 10.08 -34.62
CA ASP A 35 8.70 11.42 -34.78
C ASP A 35 8.23 12.41 -33.71
N LEU A 36 6.97 12.29 -33.27
CA LEU A 36 6.44 13.09 -32.16
C LEU A 36 7.08 12.69 -30.82
N LEU A 37 7.28 11.38 -30.59
CA LEU A 37 7.93 10.90 -29.37
C LEU A 37 9.31 11.55 -29.21
N TYR A 38 10.14 11.56 -30.24
CA TYR A 38 11.47 12.18 -30.16
C TYR A 38 11.46 13.68 -29.89
N ARG A 39 10.41 14.40 -30.31
CA ARG A 39 10.27 15.84 -30.02
C ARG A 39 9.79 16.13 -28.62
N LEU A 40 8.95 15.26 -28.05
CA LEU A 40 8.46 15.40 -26.67
C LEU A 40 9.47 14.88 -25.65
N ASN A 41 10.23 13.85 -26.00
CA ASN A 41 11.06 13.07 -25.08
C ASN A 41 12.47 13.65 -24.89
N VAL A 42 12.56 14.97 -24.70
CA VAL A 42 13.83 15.67 -24.42
C VAL A 42 14.20 15.55 -22.95
N THR A 43 13.27 15.89 -22.05
CA THR A 43 13.42 15.75 -20.61
C THR A 43 12.19 15.05 -20.04
N ILE A 44 12.40 13.87 -19.45
CA ILE A 44 11.32 13.07 -18.85
C ILE A 44 11.38 13.24 -17.34
N ILE A 45 10.22 13.42 -16.72
CA ILE A 45 10.06 13.37 -15.28
C ILE A 45 9.13 12.19 -14.98
N ASP A 46 9.70 11.13 -14.40
CA ASP A 46 8.92 9.98 -13.96
C ASP A 46 8.28 10.28 -12.60
N ILE A 47 6.94 10.26 -12.56
CA ILE A 47 6.19 10.50 -11.32
C ILE A 47 5.95 9.15 -10.62
N PRO A 48 6.57 8.88 -9.47
CA PRO A 48 6.41 7.61 -8.79
C PRO A 48 4.97 7.46 -8.25
N PRO A 49 4.41 6.23 -8.26
CA PRO A 49 3.12 5.97 -7.65
C PRO A 49 3.20 6.15 -6.13
N LEU A 50 2.09 6.50 -5.49
CA LEU A 50 2.05 6.78 -4.04
C LEU A 50 2.62 5.64 -3.18
N ARG A 51 2.40 4.38 -3.57
CA ARG A 51 2.99 3.19 -2.91
C ARG A 51 4.52 3.16 -2.84
N ASN A 52 5.21 3.89 -3.72
CA ASN A 52 6.67 3.97 -3.74
C ASN A 52 7.20 5.15 -2.91
N ARG A 53 6.31 5.98 -2.35
CA ARG A 53 6.63 7.16 -1.54
C ARG A 53 5.73 7.22 -0.31
N LYS A 54 5.82 6.16 0.51
CA LYS A 54 4.95 5.99 1.68
C LYS A 54 5.09 7.11 2.72
N ASP A 55 6.27 7.71 2.81
CA ASP A 55 6.56 8.81 3.74
C ASP A 55 5.77 10.09 3.40
N ASP A 56 5.28 10.23 2.17
CA ASP A 56 4.42 11.34 1.77
C ASP A 56 2.97 11.15 2.22
N ILE A 57 2.53 9.91 2.52
CA ILE A 57 1.13 9.59 2.82
C ILE A 57 0.62 10.37 4.04
N PRO A 58 1.32 10.40 5.19
CA PRO A 58 0.85 11.19 6.34
C PRO A 58 0.70 12.67 6.01
N ILE A 59 1.67 13.25 5.30
CA ILE A 59 1.68 14.68 4.94
C ILE A 59 0.47 14.99 4.04
N LEU A 60 0.24 14.17 3.02
CA LEU A 60 -0.90 14.31 2.11
C LEU A 60 -2.23 14.09 2.84
N ALA A 61 -2.33 13.09 3.71
CA ALA A 61 -3.53 12.80 4.48
C ALA A 61 -3.92 13.98 5.38
N TYR A 62 -2.96 14.59 6.10
CA TYR A 62 -3.19 15.79 6.90
C TYR A 62 -3.53 17.02 6.05
N HIS A 63 -2.91 17.17 4.87
CA HIS A 63 -3.27 18.22 3.93
C HIS A 63 -4.75 18.11 3.51
N PHE A 64 -5.20 16.93 3.10
CA PHE A 64 -6.60 16.71 2.71
C PHE A 64 -7.56 16.84 3.90
N LEU A 65 -7.19 16.33 5.08
CA LEU A 65 -7.97 16.52 6.30
C LEU A 65 -8.26 18.00 6.55
N ASN A 66 -7.22 18.85 6.50
CA ASN A 66 -7.37 20.29 6.70
C ASN A 66 -8.23 20.95 5.62
N LYS A 67 -8.01 20.60 4.36
CA LYS A 67 -8.80 21.07 3.21
C LYS A 67 -10.29 20.77 3.41
N TYR A 68 -10.65 19.55 3.81
CA TYR A 68 -12.04 19.13 3.95
C TYR A 68 -12.68 19.55 5.27
N ASN A 69 -11.91 19.68 6.35
CA ASN A 69 -12.36 20.32 7.58
C ASN A 69 -12.86 21.74 7.28
N GLN A 70 -12.09 22.52 6.52
CA GLN A 70 -12.48 23.88 6.12
C GLN A 70 -13.70 23.86 5.19
N ARG A 71 -13.68 23.03 4.14
CA ARG A 71 -14.77 22.95 3.15
C ARG A 71 -16.12 22.58 3.77
N PHE A 72 -16.14 21.64 4.73
CA PHE A 72 -17.36 21.14 5.35
C PHE A 72 -17.64 21.75 6.72
N SER A 73 -16.87 22.76 7.14
CA SER A 73 -16.98 23.36 8.49
C SER A 73 -16.95 22.32 9.62
N ARG A 74 -16.11 21.28 9.45
CA ARG A 74 -15.89 20.22 10.44
C ARG A 74 -14.69 20.57 11.32
N LYS A 75 -14.63 19.92 12.48
CA LYS A 75 -13.54 20.06 13.46
C LYS A 75 -12.97 18.69 13.83
N ILE A 76 -12.52 17.94 12.83
CA ILE A 76 -11.85 16.64 13.06
C ILE A 76 -10.41 16.92 13.45
N LYS A 77 -9.94 16.26 14.51
CA LYS A 77 -8.65 16.54 15.14
C LYS A 77 -7.48 15.93 14.39
N GLY A 78 -7.65 14.72 13.86
CA GLY A 78 -6.59 13.99 13.21
C GLY A 78 -7.00 12.59 12.79
N PHE A 79 -6.02 11.70 12.75
CA PHE A 79 -6.19 10.28 12.47
C PHE A 79 -5.77 9.47 13.69
N HIS A 80 -6.54 8.43 14.01
CA HIS A 80 -6.10 7.43 14.98
C HIS A 80 -4.82 6.73 14.46
N PRO A 81 -3.86 6.34 15.33
CA PRO A 81 -2.63 5.67 14.90
C PRO A 81 -2.87 4.47 13.96
N ASP A 82 -3.83 3.60 14.31
CA ASP A 82 -4.20 2.44 13.48
C ASP A 82 -4.74 2.83 12.10
N THR A 83 -5.48 3.95 12.02
CA THR A 83 -5.96 4.50 10.75
C THR A 83 -4.79 4.95 9.90
N MET A 84 -3.83 5.65 10.50
CA MET A 84 -2.64 6.11 9.78
C MET A 84 -1.82 4.93 9.26
N GLU A 85 -1.65 3.88 10.07
CA GLU A 85 -0.97 2.66 9.65
C GLU A 85 -1.66 1.98 8.45
N LEU A 86 -3.00 1.90 8.48
CA LEU A 86 -3.79 1.40 7.36
C LEU A 86 -3.56 2.21 6.08
N LEU A 87 -3.56 3.55 6.20
CA LEU A 87 -3.32 4.43 5.06
C LEU A 87 -1.90 4.25 4.49
N ILE A 88 -0.88 4.12 5.34
CA ILE A 88 0.52 3.93 4.92
C ILE A 88 0.72 2.59 4.20
N ASN A 89 0.05 1.54 4.68
CA ASN A 89 0.26 0.18 4.18
C ASN A 89 -0.63 -0.19 2.98
N TYR A 90 -1.65 0.63 2.68
CA TYR A 90 -2.48 0.42 1.52
C TYR A 90 -1.74 0.72 0.19
N SER A 91 -2.08 0.00 -0.88
CA SER A 91 -1.33 0.05 -2.13
C SER A 91 -1.67 1.25 -3.03
N TRP A 92 -2.76 1.94 -2.75
CA TRP A 92 -3.25 3.12 -3.49
C TRP A 92 -3.27 2.94 -5.02
N PRO A 93 -4.06 2.00 -5.59
CA PRO A 93 -4.19 1.83 -7.04
C PRO A 93 -4.62 3.11 -7.77
N GLY A 94 -5.45 3.96 -7.15
CA GLY A 94 -5.83 5.28 -7.67
C GLY A 94 -4.92 6.43 -7.21
N ASN A 95 -3.80 6.12 -6.57
CA ASN A 95 -2.75 7.06 -6.18
C ASN A 95 -3.31 8.20 -5.29
N VAL A 96 -2.75 9.41 -5.38
CA VAL A 96 -3.18 10.58 -4.60
C VAL A 96 -4.69 10.86 -4.70
N ARG A 97 -5.33 10.62 -5.86
CA ARG A 97 -6.77 10.85 -6.03
C ARG A 97 -7.61 9.92 -5.17
N GLU A 98 -7.20 8.66 -5.05
CA GLU A 98 -7.90 7.71 -4.17
C GLU A 98 -7.70 8.08 -2.70
N LEU A 99 -6.48 8.47 -2.30
CA LEU A 99 -6.22 8.97 -0.95
C LEU A 99 -7.09 10.19 -0.61
N GLU A 100 -7.15 11.17 -1.52
CA GLU A 100 -7.98 12.36 -1.36
C GLU A 100 -9.46 12.00 -1.14
N ASN A 101 -10.03 11.15 -2.01
CA ASN A 101 -11.42 10.72 -1.89
C ASN A 101 -11.69 9.96 -0.58
N VAL A 102 -10.77 9.10 -0.16
CA VAL A 102 -10.90 8.35 1.09
C VAL A 102 -10.91 9.28 2.30
N VAL A 103 -10.02 10.27 2.33
CA VAL A 103 -9.98 11.26 3.41
C VAL A 103 -11.22 12.16 3.38
N GLU A 104 -11.69 12.58 2.20
CA GLU A 104 -12.94 13.33 2.04
C GLU A 104 -14.12 12.59 2.66
N HIS A 105 -14.30 11.32 2.27
CA HIS A 105 -15.36 10.46 2.81
C HIS A 105 -15.24 10.27 4.33
N ALA A 106 -14.03 10.01 4.83
CA ALA A 106 -13.79 9.86 6.25
C ALA A 106 -14.18 11.13 7.03
N VAL A 107 -13.91 12.32 6.48
CA VAL A 107 -14.29 13.61 7.10
C VAL A 107 -15.81 13.80 7.15
N ILE A 108 -16.54 13.31 6.14
CA ILE A 108 -18.00 13.42 6.10
C ILE A 108 -18.65 12.54 7.16
N ILE A 109 -18.14 11.31 7.35
CA ILE A 109 -18.70 10.28 8.22
C ILE A 109 -18.32 10.50 9.70
N THR A 110 -17.09 10.94 9.96
CA THR A 110 -16.57 11.11 11.32
C THR A 110 -17.33 12.22 12.05
N GLN A 111 -17.63 11.99 13.33
CA GLN A 111 -18.25 13.01 14.17
C GLN A 111 -17.27 14.15 14.46
N SER A 112 -17.79 15.37 14.60
CA SER A 112 -16.96 16.52 14.94
C SER A 112 -16.24 16.31 16.29
N GLN A 113 -15.03 16.85 16.43
CA GLN A 113 -14.17 16.76 17.63
C GLN A 113 -13.54 15.38 17.90
N GLN A 114 -13.67 14.44 16.98
CA GLN A 114 -13.04 13.13 17.04
C GLN A 114 -11.92 12.98 16.01
N ASP A 115 -11.12 11.93 16.17
CA ASP A 115 -10.16 11.47 15.17
C ASP A 115 -10.82 10.51 14.20
N ILE A 116 -10.28 10.41 12.99
CA ILE A 116 -10.70 9.41 12.01
C ILE A 116 -10.21 8.04 12.50
N ALA A 117 -11.14 7.19 12.90
CA ALA A 117 -10.92 5.81 13.31
C ALA A 117 -10.93 4.85 12.09
N PRO A 118 -10.37 3.63 12.22
CA PRO A 118 -10.33 2.66 11.13
C PRO A 118 -11.70 2.33 10.54
N GLU A 119 -12.73 2.36 11.37
CA GLU A 119 -14.12 2.08 10.98
C GLU A 119 -14.73 3.09 10.00
N HIS A 120 -14.19 4.30 9.96
CA HIS A 120 -14.60 5.34 9.01
C HIS A 120 -13.99 5.16 7.62
N LEU A 121 -13.03 4.23 7.46
CA LEU A 121 -12.44 3.89 6.17
C LEU A 121 -13.23 2.79 5.44
N SER A 122 -13.14 2.77 4.11
CA SER A 122 -13.70 1.72 3.26
C SER A 122 -13.21 0.32 3.68
N MET A 123 -14.06 -0.70 3.48
CA MET A 123 -13.69 -2.09 3.83
C MET A 123 -12.43 -2.57 3.10
N ASP A 124 -12.19 -2.12 1.86
CA ASP A 124 -11.04 -2.54 1.07
C ASP A 124 -9.70 -2.13 1.69
N ILE A 125 -9.68 -0.99 2.39
CA ILE A 125 -8.50 -0.49 3.10
C ILE A 125 -8.33 -1.27 4.40
N ARG A 126 -9.43 -1.50 5.14
CA ARG A 126 -9.43 -2.29 6.39
C ARG A 126 -9.03 -3.76 6.19
N LYS A 127 -9.51 -4.40 5.11
CA LYS A 127 -9.33 -5.85 4.87
C LYS A 127 -7.92 -6.23 4.48
N ARG A 128 -7.09 -5.31 3.97
CA ARG A 128 -5.77 -5.66 3.46
C ARG A 128 -4.70 -5.91 4.53
N GLN A 129 -5.02 -5.66 5.81
CA GLN A 129 -4.25 -6.20 6.94
C GLN A 129 -4.47 -7.72 7.14
N GLN A 130 -5.46 -8.33 6.48
CA GLN A 130 -5.72 -9.77 6.51
C GLN A 130 -5.27 -10.50 5.22
N SER A 131 -4.38 -9.93 4.42
CA SER A 131 -3.67 -10.76 3.45
C SER A 131 -2.71 -11.65 4.22
N VAL A 132 -3.14 -12.90 4.41
CA VAL A 132 -2.31 -14.07 4.71
C VAL A 132 -0.90 -13.84 4.15
N PRO A 133 0.17 -14.00 4.95
CA PRO A 133 1.54 -13.90 4.43
C PRO A 133 1.61 -14.75 3.15
N PRO A 134 2.28 -14.26 2.08
CA PRO A 134 2.36 -15.00 0.83
C PRO A 134 2.72 -16.43 1.17
N ALA A 135 1.83 -17.37 0.81
CA ALA A 135 2.06 -18.78 1.08
C ALA A 135 3.50 -19.08 0.62
N PRO A 136 4.33 -19.70 1.47
CA PRO A 136 5.68 -20.05 1.07
C PRO A 136 5.59 -20.76 -0.28
N SER A 137 6.46 -20.37 -1.21
CA SER A 137 6.48 -20.81 -2.62
C SER A 137 6.66 -22.32 -2.80
N SER A 138 6.70 -23.07 -1.70
CA SER A 138 6.64 -24.52 -1.62
C SER A 138 5.71 -24.90 -0.45
N PHE A 139 4.76 -25.81 -0.69
CA PHE A 139 4.04 -26.47 0.39
C PHE A 139 5.06 -27.24 1.24
N MET A 140 5.47 -26.65 2.35
CA MET A 140 6.28 -27.35 3.35
C MET A 140 5.43 -28.49 3.91
N ARG A 141 5.99 -29.70 4.03
CA ARG A 141 5.24 -30.83 4.60
C ARG A 141 4.83 -30.46 6.03
N LEU A 142 3.64 -30.90 6.44
CA LEU A 142 3.14 -30.67 7.79
C LEU A 142 4.14 -31.14 8.86
N ASP A 143 4.88 -32.21 8.59
CA ASP A 143 5.95 -32.71 9.47
C ASP A 143 7.12 -31.72 9.60
N ASP A 144 7.53 -31.04 8.53
CA ASP A 144 8.65 -30.09 8.52
C ASP A 144 8.27 -28.77 9.24
N MET A 145 7.02 -28.32 9.05
CA MET A 145 6.47 -27.18 9.77
C MET A 145 6.39 -27.49 11.27
N GLU A 146 5.92 -28.67 11.64
CA GLU A 146 5.84 -29.12 13.02
C GLU A 146 7.22 -29.19 13.68
N GLN A 147 8.23 -29.73 12.98
CA GLN A 147 9.60 -29.77 13.48
C GLN A 147 10.16 -28.37 13.72
N THR A 148 9.95 -27.45 12.77
CA THR A 148 10.41 -26.05 12.88
C THR A 148 9.79 -25.36 14.09
N LEU A 149 8.48 -25.52 14.29
CA LEU A 149 7.76 -24.95 15.44
C LEU A 149 8.26 -25.51 16.77
N ILE A 150 8.51 -26.83 16.85
CA ILE A 150 9.05 -27.46 18.06
C ILE A 150 10.46 -26.94 18.38
N GLN A 151 11.32 -26.81 17.38
CA GLN A 151 12.68 -26.27 17.56
C GLN A 151 12.64 -24.80 18.01
N GLN A 152 11.79 -23.99 17.38
CA GLN A 152 11.63 -22.58 17.76
C GLN A 152 11.07 -22.43 19.18
N ALA A 153 10.09 -23.23 19.57
CA ALA A 153 9.53 -23.23 20.92
C ALA A 153 10.57 -23.66 21.97
N LEU A 154 11.44 -24.63 21.66
CA LEU A 154 12.55 -25.02 22.54
C LEU A 154 13.61 -23.93 22.67
N LEU A 155 13.92 -23.23 21.58
CA LEU A 155 14.91 -22.15 21.57
C LEU A 155 14.41 -20.96 22.41
N ILE A 156 13.16 -20.55 22.21
CA ILE A 156 12.54 -19.47 22.99
C ILE A 156 12.40 -19.85 24.47
N SER A 157 12.07 -21.11 24.75
CA SER A 157 11.92 -21.61 26.13
C SER A 157 13.25 -22.01 26.77
N ASN A 158 14.39 -21.75 26.10
CA ASN A 158 15.74 -22.09 26.54
C ASN A 158 15.88 -23.56 26.99
N GLY A 159 15.24 -24.49 26.27
CA GLY A 159 15.25 -25.93 26.56
C GLY A 159 14.21 -26.40 27.60
N HIS A 160 13.43 -25.50 28.23
CA HIS A 160 12.41 -25.90 29.20
C HIS A 160 11.19 -26.54 28.52
N LYS A 161 11.18 -27.89 28.48
CA LYS A 161 10.16 -28.72 27.79
C LYS A 161 8.71 -28.39 28.23
N ALA A 162 8.47 -28.04 29.49
CA ALA A 162 7.14 -27.67 29.99
C ALA A 162 6.66 -26.30 29.46
N GLN A 163 7.57 -25.33 29.33
CA GLN A 163 7.27 -24.01 28.79
C GLN A 163 7.09 -24.07 27.28
N ALA A 164 7.92 -24.86 26.58
CA ALA A 164 7.79 -25.10 25.16
C ALA A 164 6.45 -25.77 24.80
N ALA A 165 6.01 -26.75 25.60
CA ALA A 165 4.71 -27.40 25.40
C ALA A 165 3.55 -26.41 25.59
N LYS A 166 3.64 -25.53 26.61
CA LYS A 166 2.65 -24.48 26.86
C LYS A 166 2.60 -23.45 25.73
N ALA A 167 3.76 -23.03 25.20
CA ALA A 167 3.85 -22.11 24.08
C ALA A 167 3.26 -22.69 22.78
N LEU A 168 3.38 -24.00 22.59
CA LEU A 168 2.80 -24.74 21.46
C LEU A 168 1.33 -25.14 21.67
N GLY A 169 0.75 -24.89 22.85
CA GLY A 169 -0.63 -25.28 23.17
C GLY A 169 -0.87 -26.79 23.26
N ILE A 170 0.17 -27.59 23.49
CA ILE A 170 0.09 -29.06 23.58
C ILE A 170 0.45 -29.56 24.97
N SER A 171 0.02 -30.79 25.30
CA SER A 171 0.45 -31.42 26.56
C SER A 171 1.94 -31.78 26.51
N THR A 172 2.59 -31.78 27.68
CA THR A 172 4.01 -32.18 27.82
C THR A 172 4.24 -33.60 27.31
N ALA A 173 3.31 -34.53 27.55
CA ALA A 173 3.36 -35.89 27.02
C ALA A 173 3.33 -35.94 25.47
N THR A 174 2.57 -35.03 24.84
CA THR A 174 2.51 -34.93 23.38
C THR A 174 3.81 -34.38 22.80
N LEU A 175 4.41 -33.39 23.45
CA LEU A 175 5.71 -32.86 23.08
C LEU A 175 6.80 -33.95 23.17
N TRP A 176 6.84 -34.72 24.26
CA TRP A 176 7.76 -35.85 24.43
C TRP A 176 7.63 -36.90 23.33
N ARG A 177 6.40 -37.28 22.97
CA ARG A 177 6.15 -38.23 21.88
C ARG A 177 6.65 -37.70 20.53
N LYS A 178 6.51 -36.40 20.28
CA LYS A 178 6.97 -35.75 19.04
C LYS A 178 8.50 -35.61 19.00
N LEU A 179 9.15 -35.26 20.11
CA LEU A 179 10.61 -35.24 20.21
C LEU A 179 11.24 -36.61 19.93
N LYS A 180 10.64 -37.67 20.48
CA LYS A 180 11.08 -39.06 20.23
C LYS A 180 10.91 -39.48 18.77
N LYS A 181 9.81 -39.05 18.11
CA LYS A 181 9.57 -39.29 16.67
C LYS A 181 10.60 -38.55 15.81
N LEU A 182 11.02 -37.35 16.23
CA LEU A 182 11.96 -36.49 15.52
C LEU A 182 13.45 -36.81 15.79
N ARG A 183 13.76 -37.81 16.65
CA ARG A 183 15.13 -38.20 17.04
C ARG A 183 15.99 -37.04 17.56
N ILE A 184 15.36 -36.08 18.23
CA ILE A 184 16.06 -34.94 18.86
C ILE A 184 16.58 -35.35 20.26
N GLU A 185 16.12 -36.49 20.79
CA GLU A 185 16.67 -37.27 21.91
C GLU A 185 16.02 -38.68 21.94
#